data_AF-A0A7W1A458-F1
#
_entry.id   AF-A0A7W1A458-F1
#
_cell.length_a   1.000
_cell.length_b   1.000
_cell.length_c   1.000
_cell.angle_alpha   90.00
_cell.angle_beta   90.00
_cell.angle_gamma   90.00
#
_symmetry.space_group_name_H-M   'P 1'
#
loop_
_entity.id
_entity.type
_entity.pdbx_description
1 polymer ?
#
loop_
_entity_poly.entity_id
_entity_poly.type
_entity_poly.pdbx_seq_one_letter_code
_entity_poly.pdbx_strand_id
1 'polypeptide(L)'
;MRHMIMRLPGEKEAEFIYMTPFTPRGKDNLAAWMVARMDGANYGKLFVYRFPKQSLVYGPKQIANRINQDTEISRQITLWDQRGSEVIRGELLVIPIEESLIYVQPIYLRAEGGSIPELKRVVIAHENRVVMAETLDEGLNTLFGAGASRPAVPARDTAGAAAPVAGAPVVTVPVPPAPTTGRSAELLREAQQHYDRAIAAQRAGNWAEYGREIEQLGVAIRSLRSATPER
;
A
#
# COMPACT_ATOMS: atom_id res chain seq x y z
N MET A 1 -12.67 6.02 21.73
CA MET A 1 -12.46 6.92 20.57
C MET A 1 -10.97 6.98 20.33
N ARG A 2 -10.54 6.80 19.09
CA ARG A 2 -9.14 6.88 18.71
C ARG A 2 -8.80 8.31 18.34
N HIS A 3 -7.56 8.74 18.54
CA HIS A 3 -7.10 10.05 18.09
C HIS A 3 -6.04 9.86 17.00
N MET A 4 -6.04 10.75 16.02
CA MET A 4 -4.98 10.82 15.01
C MET A 4 -4.92 12.20 14.38
N ILE A 5 -3.79 12.53 13.77
CA ILE A 5 -3.64 13.71 12.92
C ILE A 5 -3.72 13.24 11.48
N MET A 6 -4.74 13.69 10.74
CA MET A 6 -4.87 13.35 9.32
C MET A 6 -5.64 14.44 8.57
N ARG A 7 -5.50 14.43 7.25
CA ARG A 7 -6.33 15.26 6.38
C ARG A 7 -7.66 14.57 6.12
N LEU A 8 -8.77 15.19 6.53
CA LEU A 8 -10.11 14.67 6.26
C LEU A 8 -10.44 14.74 4.76
N PRO A 9 -11.29 13.82 4.23
CA PRO A 9 -11.74 13.92 2.85
C PRO A 9 -12.42 15.26 2.58
N GLY A 10 -11.95 15.98 1.56
CA GLY A 10 -12.45 17.31 1.18
C GLY A 10 -11.79 18.49 1.91
N GLU A 11 -10.97 18.24 2.94
CA GLU A 11 -10.21 19.28 3.64
C GLU A 11 -8.80 19.41 3.07
N LYS A 12 -8.21 20.61 3.19
CA LYS A 12 -6.88 20.91 2.63
C LYS A 12 -5.75 20.66 3.64
N GLU A 13 -6.05 20.84 4.93
CA GLU A 13 -5.07 20.77 6.02
C GLU A 13 -5.28 19.51 6.87
N ALA A 14 -4.20 19.06 7.51
CA ALA A 14 -4.29 17.98 8.48
C ALA A 14 -4.83 18.53 9.81
N GLU A 15 -5.72 17.78 10.45
CA GLU A 15 -6.29 18.15 11.74
C GLU A 15 -6.16 17.01 12.74
N PHE A 16 -6.00 17.36 14.01
CA PHE A 16 -6.18 16.47 15.14
C PHE A 16 -7.66 16.12 15.29
N ILE A 17 -7.97 14.83 15.22
CA ILE A 17 -9.33 14.33 15.24
C ILE A 17 -9.50 13.15 16.19
N TYR A 18 -10.68 13.04 16.80
CA TYR A 18 -11.15 11.79 17.40
C TYR A 18 -12.03 11.04 16.43
N MET A 19 -11.74 9.76 16.19
CA MET A 19 -12.46 8.91 15.25
C MET A 19 -13.03 7.65 15.94
N THR A 20 -14.21 7.25 15.49
CA THR A 20 -14.79 5.93 15.75
C THR A 20 -15.40 5.34 14.47
N PRO A 21 -14.98 4.13 14.03
CA PRO A 21 -15.66 3.43 12.93
C PRO A 21 -17.05 2.95 13.37
N PHE A 22 -18.01 3.03 12.46
CA PHE A 22 -19.40 2.64 12.68
C PHE A 22 -19.78 1.48 11.76
N THR A 23 -19.99 0.32 12.37
CA THR A 23 -20.48 -0.91 11.72
C THR A 23 -21.92 -1.15 12.16
N PRO A 24 -22.91 -1.16 11.25
CA PRO A 24 -24.32 -1.39 11.60
C PRO A 24 -24.51 -2.75 12.27
N ARG A 25 -25.45 -2.81 13.22
CA ARG A 25 -25.76 -4.06 13.94
C ARG A 25 -26.18 -5.14 12.94
N GLY A 26 -25.52 -6.30 13.00
CA GLY A 26 -25.81 -7.44 12.11
C GLY A 26 -25.19 -7.38 10.72
N LYS A 27 -24.32 -6.40 10.44
CA LYS A 27 -23.48 -6.38 9.24
C LYS A 27 -22.02 -6.43 9.63
N ASP A 28 -21.20 -7.10 8.83
CA ASP A 28 -19.77 -7.16 9.05
C ASP A 28 -19.02 -6.00 8.37
N ASN A 29 -19.67 -5.28 7.44
CA ASN A 29 -19.06 -4.21 6.64
C ASN A 29 -19.20 -2.85 7.33
N LEU A 30 -18.14 -2.04 7.22
CA LEU A 30 -18.09 -0.71 7.79
C LEU A 30 -18.96 0.25 6.94
N ALA A 31 -19.88 0.97 7.59
CA ALA A 31 -20.84 1.84 6.87
C ALA A 31 -20.47 3.32 6.96
N ALA A 32 -19.87 3.74 8.06
CA ALA A 32 -19.50 5.12 8.30
C ALA A 32 -18.38 5.22 9.33
N TRP A 33 -17.87 6.43 9.50
CA TRP A 33 -16.95 6.81 10.58
C TRP A 33 -17.39 8.17 11.09
N MET A 34 -17.42 8.27 12.42
CA MET A 34 -17.76 9.49 13.12
C MET A 34 -16.46 10.11 13.62
N VAL A 35 -16.31 11.40 13.35
CA VAL A 35 -15.14 12.19 13.65
C VAL A 35 -15.54 13.39 14.51
N ALA A 36 -14.86 13.62 15.62
CA ALA A 36 -14.89 14.88 16.34
C ALA A 36 -13.61 15.66 16.01
N ARG A 37 -13.77 16.87 15.46
CA ARG A 37 -12.66 17.74 15.06
C ARG A 37 -12.17 18.53 16.26
N MET A 38 -10.85 18.65 16.41
CA MET A 38 -10.23 19.25 17.59
C MET A 38 -9.30 20.43 17.27
N ASP A 39 -9.34 20.96 16.04
CA ASP A 39 -8.46 22.06 15.62
C ASP A 39 -9.23 23.28 15.09
N GLY A 40 -8.65 24.46 15.33
CA GLY A 40 -9.05 25.74 14.75
C GLY A 40 -10.53 26.07 14.88
N ALA A 41 -11.11 26.61 13.80
CA ALA A 41 -12.53 26.97 13.72
C ALA A 41 -13.49 25.77 13.72
N ASN A 42 -12.96 24.55 13.70
CA ASN A 42 -13.72 23.31 13.66
C ASN A 42 -13.74 22.56 14.99
N TYR A 43 -13.07 23.09 16.03
CA TYR A 43 -13.05 22.52 17.37
C TYR A 43 -14.47 22.19 17.87
N GLY A 44 -14.68 20.95 18.30
CA GLY A 44 -15.94 20.45 18.84
C GLY A 44 -16.99 20.06 17.78
N LYS A 45 -16.73 20.24 16.48
CA LYS A 45 -17.67 19.82 15.43
C LYS A 45 -17.60 18.32 15.20
N LEU A 46 -18.78 17.71 15.12
CA LEU A 46 -18.95 16.31 14.74
C LEU A 46 -19.18 16.20 13.23
N PHE A 47 -18.50 15.24 12.61
CA PHE A 47 -18.58 14.94 11.19
C PHE A 47 -18.80 13.43 11.02
N VAL A 48 -19.73 13.03 10.14
CA VAL A 48 -19.96 11.63 9.82
C VAL A 48 -19.73 11.44 8.34
N TYR A 49 -18.70 10.67 8.00
CA TYR A 49 -18.47 10.27 6.63
C TYR A 49 -19.08 8.89 6.39
N ARG A 50 -19.87 8.77 5.33
CA ARG A 50 -20.55 7.54 4.94
C ARG A 50 -19.87 6.96 3.73
N PHE A 51 -19.53 5.68 3.78
CA PHE A 51 -18.94 4.98 2.64
C PHE A 51 -20.03 4.69 1.58
N PRO A 52 -19.70 4.74 0.28
CA PRO A 52 -20.62 4.34 -0.77
C PRO A 52 -21.10 2.90 -0.57
N LYS A 53 -22.40 2.64 -0.70
CA LYS A 53 -23.00 1.31 -0.49
C LYS A 53 -22.47 0.23 -1.45
N GLN A 54 -21.81 0.63 -2.54
CA GLN A 54 -21.23 -0.26 -3.57
C GLN A 54 -19.79 -0.67 -3.28
N SER A 55 -19.10 -0.04 -2.31
CA SER A 55 -17.75 -0.46 -1.92
C SER A 55 -17.83 -1.56 -0.86
N LEU A 56 -17.27 -2.74 -1.17
CA LEU A 56 -17.24 -3.89 -0.25
C LEU A 56 -16.15 -3.69 0.81
N VAL A 57 -16.37 -2.73 1.71
CA VAL A 57 -15.38 -2.36 2.72
C VAL A 57 -15.43 -3.31 3.91
N TYR A 58 -14.34 -4.05 4.12
CA TYR A 58 -14.21 -4.96 5.26
C TYR A 58 -14.32 -4.22 6.59
N GLY A 59 -14.93 -4.85 7.60
CA GLY A 59 -14.94 -4.32 8.96
C GLY A 59 -13.65 -4.66 9.73
N PRO A 60 -13.33 -3.93 10.82
CA PRO A 60 -12.16 -4.21 11.65
C PRO A 60 -12.11 -5.65 12.18
N LYS A 61 -13.27 -6.21 12.56
CA LYS A 61 -13.38 -7.59 13.02
C LYS A 61 -13.03 -8.61 11.92
N GLN A 62 -13.44 -8.34 10.68
CA GLN A 62 -13.11 -9.20 9.54
C GLN A 62 -11.61 -9.20 9.25
N ILE A 63 -10.98 -8.01 9.27
CA ILE A 63 -9.55 -7.87 9.07
C ILE A 63 -8.75 -8.53 10.20
N ALA A 64 -9.15 -8.33 11.46
CA ALA A 64 -8.51 -8.99 12.59
C ALA A 64 -8.56 -10.53 12.46
N ASN A 65 -9.70 -11.08 12.02
CA ASN A 65 -9.81 -12.52 11.76
C ASN A 65 -8.89 -12.98 10.64
N ARG A 66 -8.77 -12.20 9.55
CA ARG A 66 -7.86 -12.53 8.44
C ARG A 66 -6.40 -12.50 8.87
N ILE A 67 -5.99 -11.51 9.65
CA ILE A 67 -4.64 -11.42 10.23
C ILE A 67 -4.35 -12.68 11.07
N ASN A 68 -5.33 -13.13 11.87
CA ASN A 68 -5.20 -14.34 12.69
C ASN A 68 -5.21 -15.65 11.90
N GLN A 69 -5.69 -15.64 10.65
CA GLN A 69 -5.72 -16.80 9.77
C GLN A 69 -4.49 -16.88 8.86
N ASP A 70 -3.72 -15.80 8.78
CA ASP A 70 -2.48 -15.78 8.02
C ASP A 70 -1.44 -16.70 8.68
N THR A 71 -0.95 -17.67 7.91
CA THR A 71 -0.05 -18.72 8.41
C THR A 71 1.28 -18.15 8.88
N GLU A 72 1.86 -17.20 8.16
CA GLU A 72 3.17 -16.63 8.50
C GLU A 72 3.08 -15.77 9.75
N ILE A 73 2.04 -14.93 9.85
CA ILE A 73 1.79 -14.11 11.04
C ILE A 73 1.53 -15.00 12.26
N SER A 74 0.67 -16.01 12.12
CA SER A 74 0.29 -16.90 13.22
C SER A 74 1.47 -17.72 13.74
N ARG A 75 2.30 -18.25 12.82
CA ARG A 75 3.55 -18.95 13.15
C ARG A 75 4.50 -18.03 13.91
N GLN A 76 4.72 -16.82 13.41
CA GLN A 76 5.64 -15.88 14.03
C GLN A 76 5.18 -15.43 15.42
N ILE A 77 3.89 -15.12 15.59
CA ILE A 77 3.34 -14.74 16.90
C ILE A 77 3.48 -15.90 17.89
N THR A 78 3.18 -17.13 17.48
CA THR A 78 3.33 -18.31 18.34
C THR A 78 4.78 -18.57 18.75
N LEU A 79 5.75 -18.20 17.91
CA LEU A 79 7.18 -18.29 18.24
C LEU A 79 7.64 -17.21 19.22
N TRP A 80 7.06 -16.02 19.15
CA TRP A 80 7.37 -14.91 20.06
C TRP A 80 6.64 -14.99 21.39
N ASP A 81 5.47 -15.61 21.40
CA ASP A 81 4.63 -15.80 22.57
C ASP A 81 5.00 -17.13 23.26
N GLN A 82 6.25 -17.21 23.69
CA GLN A 82 6.84 -18.37 24.34
C GLN A 82 7.47 -17.99 25.68
N ARG A 83 7.69 -19.00 26.53
CA ARG A 83 8.21 -18.87 27.90
C ARG A 83 9.31 -17.80 28.01
N GLY A 84 9.07 -16.75 28.81
CA GLY A 84 9.95 -15.61 28.97
C GLY A 84 9.60 -14.37 28.12
N SER A 85 8.65 -14.46 27.19
CA SER A 85 8.24 -13.38 26.31
C SER A 85 6.73 -13.40 26.04
N GLU A 86 6.11 -12.22 26.02
CA GLU A 86 4.68 -12.00 25.81
C GLU A 86 4.47 -11.12 24.58
N VAL A 87 3.60 -11.56 23.67
CA VAL A 87 3.21 -10.77 22.48
C VAL A 87 1.99 -9.92 22.78
N ILE A 88 2.15 -8.61 22.65
CA ILE A 88 1.05 -7.66 22.81
C ILE A 88 0.63 -7.16 21.43
N ARG A 89 -0.59 -7.50 21.03
CA ARG A 89 -1.19 -7.01 19.79
C ARG A 89 -1.86 -5.67 20.06
N GLY A 90 -1.38 -4.62 19.41
CA GLY A 90 -1.98 -3.29 19.52
C GLY A 90 -3.37 -3.22 18.87
N GLU A 91 -4.02 -2.09 19.06
CA GLU A 91 -5.30 -1.82 18.40
C GLU A 91 -5.15 -1.79 16.88
N LEU A 92 -6.11 -2.40 16.17
CA LEU A 92 -6.20 -2.31 14.71
C LEU A 92 -6.68 -0.92 14.29
N LEU A 93 -5.78 -0.07 13.83
CA LEU A 93 -6.06 1.25 13.28
C LEU A 93 -6.71 1.11 11.90
N VAL A 94 -7.75 1.91 11.65
CA VAL A 94 -8.45 1.96 10.37
C VAL A 94 -8.22 3.35 9.81
N ILE A 95 -7.44 3.44 8.74
CA ILE A 95 -6.97 4.69 8.17
C ILE A 95 -7.54 4.82 6.76
N PRO A 96 -8.49 5.73 6.54
CA PRO A 96 -8.99 6.02 5.21
C PRO A 96 -8.01 6.87 4.42
N ILE A 97 -7.80 6.47 3.18
CA ILE A 97 -7.02 7.20 2.18
C ILE A 97 -7.89 7.30 0.94
N GLU A 98 -8.36 8.51 0.66
CA GLU A 98 -9.28 8.80 -0.45
C GLU A 98 -10.54 7.91 -0.39
N GLU A 99 -10.73 7.03 -1.37
CA GLU A 99 -11.86 6.10 -1.45
C GLU A 99 -11.56 4.70 -0.88
N SER A 100 -10.41 4.55 -0.23
CA SER A 100 -9.88 3.26 0.22
C SER A 100 -9.56 3.24 1.71
N LEU A 101 -9.43 2.03 2.28
CA LEU A 101 -9.03 1.84 3.67
C LEU A 101 -7.71 1.06 3.77
N ILE A 102 -6.83 1.55 4.63
CA ILE A 102 -5.64 0.83 5.10
C ILE A 102 -5.86 0.48 6.57
N TYR A 103 -5.55 -0.76 6.91
CA TYR A 103 -5.57 -1.25 8.27
C TYR A 103 -4.16 -1.43 8.77
N VAL A 104 -3.87 -0.97 9.98
CA VAL A 104 -2.54 -1.06 10.58
C VAL A 104 -2.66 -1.59 12.00
N GLN A 105 -1.97 -2.68 12.29
CA GLN A 105 -1.89 -3.25 13.64
C GLN A 105 -0.43 -3.39 14.08
N PRO A 106 0.01 -2.64 15.10
CA PRO A 106 1.34 -2.82 15.67
C PRO A 106 1.38 -4.08 16.53
N ILE A 107 2.51 -4.79 16.49
CA ILE A 107 2.80 -5.94 17.35
C ILE A 107 4.00 -5.58 18.23
N TYR A 108 3.77 -5.63 19.54
CA TYR A 108 4.78 -5.37 20.55
C TYR A 108 5.24 -6.68 21.21
N LEU A 109 6.47 -6.68 21.68
CA LEU A 109 7.05 -7.77 22.44
C LEU A 109 7.53 -7.25 23.80
N ARG A 110 7.29 -8.03 24.85
CA ARG A 110 7.74 -7.71 26.20
C ARG A 110 8.27 -8.96 26.88
N ALA A 111 9.32 -8.83 27.69
CA ALA A 111 9.81 -9.92 28.53
C ALA A 111 8.91 -10.15 29.74
N GLU A 112 8.75 -11.42 30.13
CA GLU A 112 7.98 -11.82 31.29
C GLU A 112 8.62 -11.24 32.57
N GLY A 113 7.85 -10.52 33.40
CA GLY A 113 8.35 -9.89 34.64
C GLY A 113 8.48 -8.35 34.63
N GLY A 114 8.02 -7.66 33.58
CA GLY A 114 7.72 -6.22 33.66
C GLY A 114 8.62 -5.27 32.87
N SER A 115 9.17 -5.70 31.73
CA SER A 115 9.87 -4.80 30.82
C SER A 115 8.90 -3.89 30.03
N ILE A 116 9.42 -2.83 29.41
CA ILE A 116 8.64 -1.95 28.54
C ILE A 116 8.37 -2.69 27.21
N PRO A 117 7.12 -2.72 26.69
CA PRO A 117 6.85 -3.31 25.39
C PRO A 117 7.57 -2.58 24.25
N GLU A 118 8.24 -3.33 23.39
CA GLU A 118 8.94 -2.81 22.22
C GLU A 118 8.18 -3.16 20.94
N LEU A 119 8.05 -2.20 20.02
CA LEU A 119 7.45 -2.47 18.72
C LEU A 119 8.35 -3.39 17.91
N LYS A 120 7.85 -4.58 17.56
CA LYS A 120 8.63 -5.58 16.81
C LYS A 120 8.21 -5.70 15.36
N ARG A 121 6.91 -5.57 15.07
CA ARG A 121 6.35 -5.62 13.72
C ARG A 121 5.16 -4.71 13.56
N VAL A 122 4.85 -4.43 12.31
CA VAL A 122 3.61 -3.79 11.88
C VAL A 122 2.93 -4.70 10.88
N VAL A 123 1.66 -5.06 11.16
CA VAL A 123 0.80 -5.74 10.22
C VAL A 123 -0.03 -4.70 9.49
N ILE A 124 -0.01 -4.76 8.17
CA ILE A 124 -0.77 -3.86 7.29
C ILE A 124 -1.70 -4.71 6.44
N ALA A 125 -2.95 -4.29 6.33
CA ALA A 125 -3.89 -4.90 5.41
C ALA A 125 -4.57 -3.86 4.52
N HIS A 126 -4.82 -4.24 3.28
CA HIS A 126 -5.60 -3.49 2.32
C HIS A 126 -6.37 -4.48 1.46
N GLU A 127 -7.69 -4.33 1.42
CA GLU A 127 -8.61 -5.26 0.74
C GLU A 127 -8.38 -6.72 1.15
N ASN A 128 -7.81 -7.53 0.25
CA ASN A 128 -7.58 -8.96 0.43
C ASN A 128 -6.11 -9.29 0.75
N ARG A 129 -5.23 -8.29 0.83
CA ARG A 129 -3.80 -8.49 1.08
C ARG A 129 -3.46 -8.11 2.52
N VAL A 130 -2.71 -8.98 3.18
CA VAL A 130 -2.16 -8.78 4.52
C VAL A 130 -0.66 -8.97 4.43
N VAL A 131 0.09 -8.07 5.05
CA VAL A 131 1.56 -8.10 5.08
C VAL A 131 2.02 -7.80 6.50
N MET A 132 3.03 -8.51 6.97
CA MET A 132 3.74 -8.21 8.21
C MET A 132 5.17 -7.79 7.90
N ALA A 133 5.57 -6.62 8.38
CA ALA A 133 6.89 -6.04 8.13
C ALA A 133 7.50 -5.48 9.42
N GLU A 134 8.79 -5.14 9.39
CA GLU A 134 9.47 -4.52 10.54
C GLU A 134 9.04 -3.06 10.72
N THR A 135 8.86 -2.36 9.60
CA THR A 135 8.43 -0.96 9.57
C THR A 135 7.15 -0.77 8.77
N LEU A 136 6.45 0.33 9.05
CA LEU A 136 5.28 0.73 8.26
C LEU A 136 5.66 0.97 6.80
N ASP A 137 6.79 1.65 6.55
CA ASP A 137 7.29 1.94 5.21
C ASP A 137 7.54 0.67 4.40
N GLU A 138 8.22 -0.33 4.98
CA GLU A 138 8.43 -1.63 4.31
C GLU A 138 7.11 -2.32 4.00
N GLY A 139 6.20 -2.38 4.97
CA GLY A 139 4.90 -3.02 4.76
C GLY A 139 4.09 -2.33 3.66
N LEU A 140 4.09 -1.00 3.61
CA LEU A 140 3.42 -0.23 2.56
C LEU A 140 4.08 -0.48 1.20
N ASN A 141 5.41 -0.51 1.14
CA ASN A 141 6.15 -0.83 -0.08
C ASN A 141 5.86 -2.26 -0.56
N THR A 142 5.73 -3.24 0.33
CA THR A 142 5.36 -4.60 -0.07
C THR A 142 3.89 -4.69 -0.53
N LEU A 143 3.00 -3.91 0.08
CA LEU A 143 1.58 -3.88 -0.25
C LEU A 143 1.32 -3.18 -1.60
N PHE A 144 1.98 -2.04 -1.85
CA PHE A 144 1.71 -1.15 -2.98
C PHE A 144 2.86 -1.00 -3.98
N GLY A 145 4.09 -1.38 -3.62
CA GLY A 145 5.31 -1.13 -4.42
C GLY A 145 5.42 -1.92 -5.73
N ALA A 146 4.45 -2.77 -6.05
CA ALA A 146 4.28 -3.30 -7.40
C ALA A 146 3.63 -2.28 -8.38
N GLY A 147 3.24 -1.07 -7.92
CA GLY A 147 2.63 -0.05 -8.79
C GLY A 147 2.46 1.35 -8.21
N ALA A 148 2.87 1.65 -6.96
CA ALA A 148 2.74 2.98 -6.38
C ALA A 148 4.02 3.81 -6.56
N SER A 149 3.99 4.73 -7.53
CA SER A 149 4.95 5.84 -7.59
C SER A 149 4.83 6.68 -6.31
N ARG A 150 5.88 6.63 -5.47
CA ARG A 150 6.00 7.44 -4.26
C ARG A 150 6.09 8.93 -4.63
N PRO A 151 5.29 9.84 -4.04
CA PRO A 151 5.67 11.24 -3.98
C PRO A 151 6.87 11.34 -3.05
N ALA A 152 8.03 11.72 -3.58
CA ALA A 152 9.24 11.92 -2.80
C ALA A 152 9.03 13.11 -1.84
N VAL A 153 9.12 12.83 -0.53
CA VAL A 153 9.37 13.86 0.48
C VAL A 153 10.88 14.16 0.43
N PRO A 154 11.34 15.41 0.27
CA PRO A 154 12.76 15.69 0.16
C PRO A 154 13.42 15.55 1.52
N ALA A 155 14.20 14.48 1.71
CA ALA A 155 15.16 14.37 2.80
C ALA A 155 16.42 15.16 2.43
N ARG A 156 16.80 16.11 3.29
CA ARG A 156 18.03 16.89 3.20
C ARG A 156 19.25 16.01 3.48
N ASP A 157 20.23 16.14 2.59
CA ASP A 157 21.68 15.93 2.69
C ASP A 157 22.26 15.29 3.95
N THR A 158 22.85 14.11 3.76
CA THR A 158 24.20 13.83 4.26
C THR A 158 25.00 13.07 3.21
N ALA A 159 26.04 13.73 2.70
CA ALA A 159 27.06 13.18 1.82
C ALA A 159 27.95 12.17 2.56
N GLY A 160 28.36 11.10 1.86
CA GLY A 160 29.26 10.07 2.41
C GLY A 160 29.62 8.94 1.43
N ALA A 161 30.32 9.30 0.35
CA ALA A 161 31.36 8.56 -0.40
C ALA A 161 31.32 7.02 -0.70
N ALA A 162 31.45 6.73 -2.01
CA ALA A 162 32.24 5.69 -2.72
C ALA A 162 31.87 4.18 -2.58
N ALA A 163 31.34 3.46 -3.61
CA ALA A 163 31.91 2.96 -4.89
C ALA A 163 32.87 1.75 -4.76
N PRO A 164 33.13 0.93 -5.81
CA PRO A 164 32.26 0.28 -6.81
C PRO A 164 32.53 -1.26 -6.92
N VAL A 165 31.65 -2.08 -7.53
CA VAL A 165 32.07 -3.36 -8.14
C VAL A 165 31.27 -3.70 -9.40
N ALA A 166 32.00 -3.95 -10.47
CA ALA A 166 31.58 -4.49 -11.74
C ALA A 166 31.45 -6.03 -11.68
N GLY A 167 30.59 -6.60 -12.51
CA GLY A 167 30.59 -8.04 -12.81
C GLY A 167 29.20 -8.63 -13.04
N ALA A 168 28.79 -8.73 -14.30
CA ALA A 168 27.64 -9.52 -14.73
C ALA A 168 27.92 -11.04 -14.54
N PRO A 169 26.92 -11.94 -14.65
CA PRO A 169 26.38 -12.24 -15.97
C PRO A 169 24.85 -12.22 -16.07
N VAL A 170 24.45 -11.89 -17.28
CA VAL A 170 23.12 -11.97 -17.86
C VAL A 170 22.61 -13.41 -17.83
N VAL A 171 21.37 -13.62 -17.37
CA VAL A 171 20.61 -14.84 -17.67
C VAL A 171 19.59 -14.48 -18.75
N THR A 172 19.97 -14.73 -20.01
CA THR A 172 19.07 -14.82 -21.15
C THR A 172 18.30 -16.14 -21.04
N VAL A 173 16.99 -16.07 -20.86
CA VAL A 173 16.11 -17.20 -21.15
C VAL A 173 15.65 -17.05 -22.61
N PRO A 174 15.99 -17.99 -23.51
CA PRO A 174 15.50 -17.97 -24.88
C PRO A 174 14.07 -18.51 -24.90
N VAL A 175 13.12 -17.69 -25.33
CA VAL A 175 11.78 -18.18 -25.71
C VAL A 175 11.69 -18.18 -27.24
N PRO A 176 11.40 -19.33 -27.88
CA PRO A 176 11.36 -19.47 -29.33
C PRO A 176 10.17 -18.69 -29.95
N PRO A 177 10.28 -18.24 -31.21
CA PRO A 177 9.24 -17.45 -31.87
C PRO A 177 8.10 -18.37 -32.33
N ALA A 178 6.95 -18.28 -31.68
CA ALA A 178 5.70 -18.73 -32.29
C ALA A 178 5.17 -17.59 -33.18
N PRO A 179 4.82 -17.85 -34.46
CA PRO A 179 4.29 -16.83 -35.35
C PRO A 179 2.82 -16.61 -35.01
N THR A 180 2.54 -15.71 -34.07
CA THR A 180 1.22 -15.07 -34.02
C THR A 180 1.26 -13.92 -35.02
N THR A 181 1.10 -14.25 -36.30
CA THR A 181 0.94 -13.25 -37.36
C THR A 181 -0.39 -12.56 -37.14
N GLY A 182 -0.33 -11.39 -36.51
CA GLY A 182 -1.48 -10.55 -36.25
C GLY A 182 -1.02 -9.19 -35.75
N ARG A 183 -1.70 -8.14 -36.18
CA ARG A 183 -1.48 -6.74 -35.79
C ARG A 183 -1.35 -6.56 -34.27
N SER A 184 -2.02 -7.39 -33.48
CA SER A 184 -1.95 -7.40 -32.02
C SER A 184 -0.58 -7.79 -31.45
N ALA A 185 0.14 -8.71 -32.09
CA ALA A 185 1.48 -9.13 -31.66
C ALA A 185 2.54 -8.07 -31.95
N GLU A 186 2.37 -7.32 -33.06
CA GLU A 186 3.21 -6.17 -33.39
C GLU A 186 3.00 -5.03 -32.40
N LEU A 187 1.74 -4.70 -32.08
CA LEU A 187 1.38 -3.69 -31.10
C LEU A 187 1.88 -4.02 -29.68
N LEU A 188 1.91 -5.31 -29.31
CA LEU A 188 2.47 -5.74 -28.02
C LEU A 188 3.99 -5.55 -27.97
N ARG A 189 4.70 -5.86 -29.06
CA ARG A 189 6.15 -5.65 -29.16
C ARG A 189 6.50 -4.16 -29.14
N GLU A 190 5.72 -3.34 -29.84
CA GLU A 190 5.87 -1.88 -29.86
C GLU A 190 5.64 -1.28 -28.46
N ALA A 191 4.60 -1.71 -27.75
CA ALA A 191 4.35 -1.31 -26.37
C ALA A 191 5.52 -1.67 -25.44
N GLN A 192 6.07 -2.88 -25.53
CA GLN A 192 7.23 -3.27 -24.75
C GLN A 192 8.45 -2.38 -25.02
N GLN A 193 8.71 -2.05 -26.29
CA GLN A 193 9.84 -1.18 -26.67
C GLN A 193 9.70 0.26 -26.15
N HIS A 194 8.50 0.83 -26.13
CA HIS A 194 8.24 2.15 -25.56
C HIS A 194 8.42 2.14 -24.04
N TYR A 195 7.99 1.08 -23.37
CA TYR A 195 8.19 0.93 -21.93
C TYR A 195 9.68 0.84 -21.58
N ASP A 196 10.46 0.05 -22.30
CA ASP A 196 11.91 -0.09 -22.05
C ASP A 196 12.66 1.23 -22.27
N ARG A 197 12.30 1.98 -23.33
CA ARG A 197 12.86 3.31 -23.60
C ARG A 197 12.47 4.34 -22.54
N ALA A 198 11.24 4.30 -22.04
CA ALA A 198 10.82 5.15 -20.93
C ALA A 198 11.66 4.87 -19.67
N ILE A 199 11.87 3.61 -19.30
CA ILE A 199 12.70 3.25 -18.14
C ILE A 199 14.17 3.69 -18.33
N ALA A 200 14.70 3.56 -19.54
CA ALA A 200 16.05 4.05 -19.87
C ALA A 200 16.15 5.59 -19.74
N ALA A 201 15.17 6.33 -20.27
CA ALA A 201 15.09 7.79 -20.16
C ALA A 201 14.93 8.25 -18.71
N GLN A 202 14.16 7.53 -17.89
CA GLN A 202 14.02 7.80 -16.46
C GLN A 202 15.34 7.63 -15.72
N ARG A 203 16.10 6.55 -16.00
CA ARG A 203 17.43 6.32 -15.41
C ARG A 203 18.45 7.38 -15.84
N ALA A 204 18.32 7.90 -17.07
CA ALA A 204 19.16 8.96 -17.60
C ALA A 204 18.72 10.38 -17.14
N GLY A 205 17.63 10.50 -16.38
CA GLY A 205 17.08 11.80 -15.96
C GLY A 205 16.48 12.63 -17.09
N ASN A 206 16.23 12.03 -18.27
CA ASN A 206 15.66 12.71 -19.43
C ASN A 206 14.12 12.66 -19.40
N TRP A 207 13.52 13.56 -18.61
CA TRP A 207 12.07 13.61 -18.40
C TRP A 207 11.26 13.93 -19.66
N ALA A 208 11.84 14.68 -20.61
CA ALA A 208 11.18 15.00 -21.88
C ALA A 208 11.07 13.77 -22.80
N GLU A 209 12.08 12.90 -22.79
CA GLU A 209 12.05 11.62 -23.52
C GLU A 209 11.15 10.61 -22.82
N TYR A 210 11.20 10.53 -21.48
CA TYR A 210 10.28 9.71 -20.69
C TYR A 210 8.81 10.03 -20.99
N GLY A 211 8.42 11.31 -20.96
CA GLY A 211 7.04 11.72 -21.23
C GLY A 211 6.56 11.31 -22.62
N ARG A 212 7.41 11.45 -23.64
CA ARG A 212 7.11 11.05 -25.03
C ARG A 212 6.93 9.54 -25.17
N GLU A 213 7.81 8.75 -24.56
CA GLU A 213 7.76 7.28 -24.65
C GLU A 213 6.55 6.70 -23.89
N ILE A 214 6.18 7.31 -22.74
CA ILE A 214 4.95 6.93 -22.01
C ILE A 214 3.68 7.28 -22.79
N GLU A 215 3.67 8.41 -23.51
CA GLU A 215 2.53 8.78 -24.36
C GLU A 215 2.37 7.79 -25.53
N GLN A 216 3.47 7.40 -26.17
CA GLN A 216 3.51 6.41 -27.25
C GLN A 216 3.08 5.01 -26.77
N LEU A 217 3.51 4.60 -25.57
CA LEU A 217 3.03 3.39 -24.90
C LEU A 217 1.50 3.41 -24.73
N GLY A 218 0.95 4.54 -24.30
CA GLY A 218 -0.49 4.72 -24.16
C GLY A 218 -1.25 4.59 -25.48
N VAL A 219 -0.68 5.08 -26.58
CA VAL A 219 -1.25 4.91 -27.94
C VAL A 219 -1.24 3.44 -28.38
N ALA A 220 -0.14 2.72 -28.16
CA ALA A 220 -0.02 1.31 -28.51
C ALA A 220 -1.02 0.44 -27.72
N ILE A 221 -1.18 0.68 -26.41
CA ILE A 221 -2.14 -0.05 -25.56
C ILE A 221 -3.58 0.24 -25.97
N ARG A 222 -3.92 1.50 -26.30
CA ARG A 222 -5.26 1.84 -26.82
C ARG A 222 -5.55 1.13 -28.14
N SER A 223 -4.56 1.07 -29.02
CA SER A 223 -4.67 0.37 -30.30
C SER A 223 -4.86 -1.14 -30.11
N LEU A 224 -4.14 -1.75 -29.15
CA LEU A 224 -4.28 -3.16 -28.80
C LEU A 224 -5.68 -3.49 -28.26
N ARG A 225 -6.22 -2.64 -27.38
CA ARG A 225 -7.59 -2.78 -26.84
C ARG A 225 -8.64 -2.67 -27.93
N SER A 226 -8.44 -1.80 -28.93
CA SER A 226 -9.34 -1.68 -30.07
C SER A 226 -9.22 -2.83 -31.08
N ALA A 227 -8.08 -3.54 -31.11
CA ALA A 227 -7.82 -4.63 -32.04
C ALA A 227 -8.26 -6.01 -31.51
N THR A 228 -8.63 -6.10 -30.23
CA THR A 228 -9.09 -7.33 -29.58
C THR A 228 -10.62 -7.27 -29.41
N PRO A 229 -11.44 -7.78 -30.35
CA PRO A 229 -12.87 -7.92 -30.12
C PRO A 229 -13.11 -8.94 -29.01
N GLU A 230 -13.99 -8.61 -28.05
CA GLU A 230 -14.44 -9.53 -27.01
C GLU A 230 -14.95 -10.84 -27.64
N ARG A 231 -14.42 -11.96 -27.17
CA ARG A 231 -14.97 -13.31 -27.39
C ARG A 231 -15.33 -13.91 -26.05
#